data_AF-A0A196SKK8-F1
#
_entry.id   AF-A0A196SKK8-F1
#
_cell.length_a   1.000
_cell.length_b   1.000
_cell.length_c   1.000
_cell.angle_alpha   90.00
_cell.angle_beta   90.00
_cell.angle_gamma   90.00
#
_symmetry.space_group_name_H-M   'P 1'
#
loop_
_entity.id
_entity.type
_entity.pdbx_description
1 polymer ?
#
loop_
_entity_poly.entity_id
_entity_poly.type
_entity_poly.pdbx_seq_one_letter_code
_entity_poly.pdbx_strand_id
1 'polypeptide(L)'
;METAYVSLAEKISKEVNLDSLPYIDKEYDEPGMQDYVDSLIQEEMKTFHPRNYLAEWPMPELKFDSNPELQQEWQRIKEKKPLQGFDVNKYTLEEPSGDMALSEEAWKKSIEAAKIQLEYQKDKMENLQLLEQFGSNAYRMQNDCIDASNEKMDRDLADLQEKTGVVNRKRKMDQEAAGEKLMNTEWQILELQMKNYQIERSCEAMESQLKKQKMET
;
A
#
# COMPACT_ATOMS: atom_id res chain seq x y z
N MET A 1 15.37 17.91 18.91
CA MET A 1 16.14 17.55 17.72
C MET A 1 15.32 16.51 16.99
N GLU A 2 14.62 16.90 15.92
CA GLU A 2 13.94 15.95 15.03
C GLU A 2 14.99 15.03 14.44
N THR A 3 15.05 13.80 14.94
CA THR A 3 15.75 12.72 14.25
C THR A 3 15.01 12.51 12.93
N ALA A 4 15.57 13.04 11.84
CA ALA A 4 15.13 12.70 10.50
C ALA A 4 15.18 11.17 10.40
N TYR A 5 14.01 10.55 10.33
CA TYR A 5 13.88 9.11 10.21
C TYR A 5 14.35 8.71 8.81
N VAL A 6 15.65 8.44 8.70
CA VAL A 6 16.28 7.88 7.52
C VAL A 6 15.72 6.47 7.34
N SER A 7 15.10 6.21 6.18
CA SER A 7 14.50 4.89 5.90
C SER A 7 15.57 3.79 5.99
N LEU A 8 15.17 2.56 6.31
CA LEU A 8 16.10 1.42 6.36
C LEU A 8 16.84 1.25 5.01
N ALA A 9 16.16 1.50 3.89
CA ALA A 9 16.76 1.51 2.56
C ALA A 9 17.87 2.56 2.42
N GLU A 10 17.68 3.74 2.99
CA GLU A 10 18.65 4.83 2.95
C GLU A 10 19.82 4.64 3.92
N LYS A 11 19.63 3.87 5.02
CA LYS A 11 20.74 3.39 5.87
C LYS A 11 21.57 2.33 5.13
N ILE A 12 20.91 1.34 4.51
CA ILE A 12 21.57 0.25 3.76
C ILE A 12 22.33 0.82 2.55
N SER A 13 21.73 1.76 1.81
CA SER A 13 22.36 2.44 0.67
C SER A 13 23.63 3.22 1.04
N LYS A 14 23.81 3.61 2.31
CA LYS A 14 25.03 4.32 2.76
C LYS A 14 26.17 3.37 3.12
N GLU A 15 25.86 2.13 3.51
CA GLU A 15 26.87 1.12 3.89
C GLU A 15 27.25 0.21 2.71
N VAL A 16 26.33 -0.01 1.78
CA VAL A 16 26.53 -0.84 0.59
C VAL A 16 26.14 -0.02 -0.63
N ASN A 17 27.07 0.18 -1.57
CA ASN A 17 26.76 0.73 -2.89
C ASN A 17 25.96 -0.31 -3.68
N LEU A 18 24.64 -0.28 -3.49
CA LEU A 18 23.69 -1.03 -4.28
C LEU A 18 23.38 -0.18 -5.53
N ASP A 19 23.99 -0.54 -6.66
CA ASP A 19 23.69 0.06 -7.94
C ASP A 19 22.91 -0.94 -8.80
N SER A 20 21.78 -0.51 -9.33
CA SER A 20 20.98 -1.25 -10.31
C SER A 20 20.37 -0.26 -11.27
N LEU A 21 20.37 -0.60 -12.57
CA LEU A 21 19.94 0.32 -13.64
C LEU A 21 18.65 -0.18 -14.32
N PRO A 22 17.47 -0.12 -13.66
CA PRO A 22 16.20 -0.61 -14.23
C PRO A 22 15.85 -0.14 -15.66
N TYR A 23 16.26 1.05 -16.08
CA TYR A 23 15.99 1.53 -17.45
C TYR A 23 16.91 0.92 -18.51
N ILE A 24 18.05 0.37 -18.11
CA ILE A 24 19.07 -0.25 -18.97
C ILE A 24 18.99 -1.79 -18.87
N ASP A 25 18.91 -2.32 -17.65
CA ASP A 25 18.94 -3.75 -17.30
C ASP A 25 17.56 -4.40 -17.54
N LYS A 26 17.18 -4.58 -18.81
CA LYS A 26 15.87 -5.16 -19.20
C LYS A 26 15.81 -6.68 -19.12
N GLU A 27 16.93 -7.34 -18.81
CA GLU A 27 17.03 -8.80 -18.71
C GLU A 27 16.14 -9.37 -17.59
N TYR A 28 15.84 -8.57 -16.56
CA TYR A 28 14.92 -8.96 -15.50
C TYR A 28 13.46 -9.11 -15.97
N ASP A 29 13.06 -8.38 -17.02
CA ASP A 29 11.71 -8.45 -17.59
C ASP A 29 11.54 -9.67 -18.51
N GLU A 30 12.59 -10.47 -18.73
CA GLU A 30 12.51 -11.70 -19.52
C GLU A 30 11.69 -12.78 -18.78
N PRO A 31 10.83 -13.52 -19.49
CA PRO A 31 10.02 -14.57 -18.88
C PRO A 31 10.88 -15.63 -18.17
N GLY A 32 10.60 -15.88 -16.88
CA GLY A 32 11.28 -16.89 -16.07
C GLY A 32 12.51 -16.40 -15.29
N MET A 33 13.03 -15.20 -15.58
CA MET A 33 14.14 -14.62 -14.79
C MET A 33 13.69 -14.23 -13.38
N GLN A 34 12.47 -13.73 -13.22
CA GLN A 34 11.90 -13.40 -11.90
C GLN A 34 11.78 -14.65 -11.02
N ASP A 35 11.22 -15.73 -11.56
CA ASP A 35 11.07 -17.00 -10.84
C ASP A 35 12.44 -17.58 -10.42
N TYR A 36 13.45 -17.45 -11.29
CA TYR A 36 14.81 -17.87 -10.99
C TYR A 36 15.43 -17.06 -9.85
N VAL A 37 15.35 -15.73 -9.92
CA VAL A 37 15.84 -14.83 -8.86
C VAL A 37 15.12 -15.10 -7.53
N ASP A 38 13.79 -15.26 -7.57
CA ASP A 38 12.99 -15.58 -6.38
C ASP A 38 13.40 -16.91 -5.75
N SER A 39 13.74 -17.92 -6.56
CA SER A 39 14.22 -19.21 -6.07
C SER A 39 15.54 -19.07 -5.30
N LEU A 40 16.48 -18.26 -5.82
CA LEU A 40 17.75 -17.97 -5.17
C LEU A 40 17.55 -17.18 -3.87
N ILE A 41 16.67 -16.18 -3.88
CA ILE A 41 16.31 -15.42 -2.67
C ILE A 41 15.73 -16.36 -1.61
N GLN A 42 14.86 -17.29 -1.99
CA GLN A 42 14.28 -18.26 -1.05
C GLN A 42 15.31 -19.23 -0.47
N GLU A 43 16.32 -19.63 -1.25
CA GLU A 43 17.44 -20.45 -0.74
C GLU A 43 18.27 -19.69 0.29
N GLU A 44 18.60 -18.43 0.02
CA GLU A 44 19.29 -17.57 0.99
C GLU A 44 18.45 -17.32 2.24
N MET A 45 17.13 -17.12 2.09
CA MET A 45 16.20 -16.96 3.21
C MET A 45 16.12 -18.18 4.13
N LYS A 46 16.41 -19.40 3.64
CA LYS A 46 16.46 -20.61 4.49
C LYS A 46 17.67 -20.60 5.43
N THR A 47 18.78 -20.01 4.97
CA THR A 47 20.04 -19.92 5.73
C THR A 47 20.05 -18.68 6.62
N PHE A 48 19.37 -17.62 6.18
CA PHE A 48 19.32 -16.34 6.86
C PHE A 48 18.38 -16.35 8.06
N HIS A 49 18.85 -15.83 9.19
CA HIS A 49 18.00 -15.55 10.36
C HIS A 49 17.55 -14.09 10.29
N PRO A 50 16.26 -13.81 10.02
CA PRO A 50 15.81 -12.44 9.84
C PRO A 50 15.98 -11.62 11.11
N ARG A 51 16.62 -10.45 10.97
CA ARG A 51 16.60 -9.43 12.03
C ARG A 51 15.15 -8.98 12.25
N ASN A 52 14.80 -8.69 13.50
CA ASN A 52 13.48 -8.13 13.81
C ASN A 52 13.39 -6.69 13.29
N TYR A 53 13.01 -6.52 12.03
CA TYR A 53 12.85 -5.21 11.38
C TYR A 53 11.71 -4.38 11.97
N LEU A 54 10.83 -4.99 12.78
CA LEU A 54 9.77 -4.31 13.53
C LEU A 54 10.25 -3.81 14.91
N ALA A 55 11.47 -4.13 15.34
CA ALA A 55 11.99 -3.62 16.62
C ALA A 55 12.10 -2.08 16.63
N GLU A 56 12.36 -1.46 15.48
CA GLU A 56 12.38 0.01 15.33
C GLU A 56 10.96 0.61 15.25
N TRP A 57 9.95 -0.21 14.96
CA TRP A 57 8.55 0.19 14.75
C TRP A 57 7.69 -0.45 15.84
N PRO A 58 7.67 0.11 17.07
CA PRO A 58 6.82 -0.42 18.13
C PRO A 58 5.38 -0.48 17.62
N MET A 59 4.73 -1.62 17.86
CA MET A 59 3.33 -1.78 17.51
C MET A 59 2.53 -0.63 18.12
N PRO A 60 1.70 0.09 17.35
CA PRO A 60 0.87 1.15 17.90
C PRO A 60 0.10 0.64 19.11
N GLU A 61 0.04 1.41 20.19
CA GLU A 61 -0.72 1.03 21.38
C GLU A 61 -2.20 0.86 21.00
N LEU A 62 -2.63 -0.39 20.85
CA LEU A 62 -4.02 -0.71 20.62
C LEU A 62 -4.76 -0.56 21.95
N LYS A 63 -5.45 0.58 22.15
CA LYS A 63 -6.24 0.87 23.36
C LYS A 63 -7.55 0.07 23.43
N PHE A 64 -7.50 -1.24 23.16
CA PHE A 64 -8.65 -2.13 23.33
C PHE A 64 -9.05 -2.24 24.80
N ASP A 65 -8.08 -2.28 25.71
CA ASP A 65 -8.34 -2.43 27.14
C ASP A 65 -8.93 -1.18 27.79
N SER A 66 -8.73 0.00 27.18
CA SER A 66 -9.24 1.27 27.70
C SER A 66 -10.69 1.54 27.32
N ASN A 67 -11.27 0.79 26.40
CA ASN A 67 -12.64 1.00 25.94
C ASN A 67 -13.58 -0.14 26.42
N PRO A 68 -14.44 0.13 27.42
CA PRO A 68 -15.38 -0.86 27.94
C PRO A 68 -16.33 -1.44 26.88
N GLU A 69 -16.70 -0.65 25.86
CA GLU A 69 -17.62 -1.09 24.80
C GLU A 69 -16.95 -2.15 23.91
N LEU A 70 -15.66 -1.98 23.61
CA LEU A 70 -14.89 -2.96 22.82
C LEU A 70 -14.69 -4.26 23.61
N GLN A 71 -14.51 -4.19 24.93
CA GLN A 71 -14.43 -5.38 25.78
C GLN A 71 -15.76 -6.14 25.81
N GLN A 72 -16.88 -5.43 25.88
CA GLN A 72 -18.21 -6.03 25.84
C GLN A 72 -18.47 -6.74 24.50
N GLU A 73 -18.14 -6.09 23.38
CA GLU A 73 -18.24 -6.69 22.05
C GLU A 73 -17.30 -7.88 21.88
N TRP A 74 -16.10 -7.81 22.44
CA TRP A 74 -15.15 -8.93 22.46
C TRP A 74 -15.73 -10.14 23.21
N GLN A 75 -16.35 -9.95 24.37
CA GLN A 75 -17.00 -11.05 25.09
C GLN A 75 -18.20 -11.60 24.31
N ARG A 76 -19.01 -10.74 23.67
CA ARG A 76 -20.12 -11.17 22.81
C ARG A 76 -19.64 -12.07 21.65
N ILE A 77 -18.58 -11.66 20.96
CA ILE A 77 -17.96 -12.41 19.86
C ILE A 77 -17.38 -13.73 20.39
N LYS A 78 -16.69 -13.70 21.54
CA LYS A 78 -16.16 -14.91 22.20
C LYS A 78 -17.26 -15.90 22.55
N GLU A 79 -18.42 -15.41 22.98
CA GLU A 79 -19.63 -16.20 23.24
C GLU A 79 -20.40 -16.58 21.96
N LYS A 80 -19.92 -16.17 20.77
CA LYS A 80 -20.55 -16.38 19.46
C LYS A 80 -22.01 -15.90 19.40
N LYS A 81 -22.35 -14.89 20.20
CA LYS A 81 -23.70 -14.30 20.19
C LYS A 81 -23.83 -13.36 18.98
N PRO A 82 -24.84 -13.56 18.09
CA PRO A 82 -25.08 -12.63 16.99
C PRO A 82 -25.43 -11.25 17.52
N LEU A 83 -25.19 -10.21 16.72
CA LEU A 83 -25.54 -8.85 17.10
C LEU A 83 -27.07 -8.77 17.14
N GLN A 84 -27.63 -8.20 18.22
CA GLN A 84 -29.07 -7.98 18.29
C GLN A 84 -29.45 -6.96 17.21
N GLY A 85 -30.32 -7.38 16.29
CA GLY A 85 -30.85 -6.50 15.26
C GLY A 85 -31.68 -5.36 15.87
N PHE A 86 -31.93 -4.33 15.06
CA PHE A 86 -32.80 -3.24 15.45
C PHE A 86 -34.22 -3.76 15.70
N ASP A 87 -34.83 -3.39 16.83
CA ASP A 87 -36.20 -3.77 17.15
C ASP A 87 -37.18 -2.88 16.38
N VAL A 88 -37.70 -3.42 15.28
CA VAL A 88 -38.70 -2.75 14.43
C VAL A 88 -40.06 -2.71 15.13
N ASN A 89 -40.34 -3.66 16.02
CA ASN A 89 -41.64 -3.82 16.67
C ASN A 89 -41.93 -2.69 17.67
N LYS A 90 -40.88 -1.98 18.11
CA LYS A 90 -40.99 -0.78 18.96
C LYS A 90 -41.74 0.38 18.29
N TYR A 91 -41.76 0.42 16.96
CA TYR A 91 -42.36 1.51 16.18
C TYR A 91 -43.65 1.10 15.46
N THR A 92 -44.08 -0.15 15.60
CA THR A 92 -45.33 -0.66 15.07
C THR A 92 -46.40 -0.59 16.15
N LEU A 93 -47.51 0.08 15.85
CA LEU A 93 -48.66 0.09 16.74
C LEU A 93 -49.42 -1.23 16.55
N GLU A 94 -49.26 -2.15 17.50
CA GLU A 94 -50.05 -3.38 17.54
C GLU A 94 -51.16 -3.28 18.59
N GLU A 95 -52.37 -3.64 18.19
CA GLU A 95 -53.50 -3.73 19.09
C GLU A 95 -53.40 -5.03 19.90
N PRO A 96 -53.53 -4.98 21.24
CA PRO A 96 -53.47 -6.19 22.06
C PRO A 96 -54.59 -7.14 21.66
N SER A 97 -54.21 -8.32 21.16
CA SER A 97 -55.13 -9.35 20.62
C SER A 97 -55.13 -10.61 21.47
N GLY A 98 -56.22 -11.38 21.44
CA GLY A 98 -56.36 -12.65 22.19
C GLY A 98 -56.37 -12.44 23.72
N ASP A 99 -55.64 -13.28 24.47
CA ASP A 99 -55.59 -13.21 25.94
C ASP A 99 -55.01 -11.89 26.47
N MET A 100 -54.20 -11.19 25.67
CA MET A 100 -53.67 -9.87 26.03
C MET A 100 -54.73 -8.76 25.96
N ALA A 101 -55.82 -8.95 25.22
CA ALA A 101 -56.93 -8.00 25.18
C ALA A 101 -57.74 -7.97 26.49
N LEU A 102 -57.64 -9.04 27.30
CA LEU A 102 -58.28 -9.14 28.61
C LEU A 102 -57.45 -8.46 29.72
N SER A 103 -56.20 -8.10 29.44
CA SER A 103 -55.29 -7.47 30.40
C SER A 103 -55.30 -5.95 30.28
N GLU A 104 -55.67 -5.25 31.35
CA GLU A 104 -55.65 -3.79 31.42
C GLU A 104 -54.25 -3.20 31.19
N GLU A 105 -53.20 -3.91 31.63
CA GLU A 105 -51.80 -3.47 31.48
C GLU A 105 -51.34 -3.47 30.02
N ALA A 106 -51.80 -4.43 29.21
CA ALA A 106 -51.47 -4.50 27.79
C ALA A 106 -52.10 -3.33 27.03
N TRP A 107 -53.34 -2.96 27.36
CA TRP A 107 -53.99 -1.77 26.82
C TRP A 107 -53.30 -0.47 27.22
N LYS A 108 -52.87 -0.33 28.48
CA LYS A 108 -52.10 0.84 28.93
C LYS A 108 -50.80 1.01 28.14
N LYS A 109 -50.04 -0.09 27.95
CA LYS A 109 -48.81 -0.08 27.13
C LYS A 109 -49.08 0.28 25.67
N SER A 110 -50.13 -0.25 25.06
CA SER A 110 -50.52 0.09 23.68
C SER A 110 -50.92 1.57 23.54
N ILE A 111 -51.64 2.13 24.53
CA ILE A 111 -51.97 3.55 24.58
C ILE A 111 -50.73 4.43 24.75
N GLU A 112 -49.78 4.03 25.60
CA GLU A 112 -48.50 4.74 25.74
C GLU A 112 -47.69 4.71 24.43
N ALA A 113 -47.61 3.56 23.77
CA ALA A 113 -46.99 3.43 22.45
C ALA A 113 -47.68 4.31 21.40
N ALA A 114 -49.00 4.37 21.39
CA ALA A 114 -49.78 5.24 20.49
C ALA A 114 -49.47 6.73 20.73
N LYS A 115 -49.36 7.16 21.99
CA LYS A 115 -48.98 8.53 22.35
C LYS A 115 -47.58 8.87 21.86
N ILE A 116 -46.62 7.97 22.08
CA ILE A 116 -45.24 8.13 21.61
C ILE A 116 -45.21 8.26 20.08
N GLN A 117 -45.96 7.40 19.38
CA GLN A 117 -46.03 7.43 17.93
C GLN A 117 -46.66 8.73 17.41
N LEU A 118 -47.69 9.24 18.08
CA LEU A 118 -48.32 10.52 17.73
C LEU A 118 -47.32 11.67 17.81
N GLU A 119 -46.57 11.78 18.92
CA GLU A 119 -45.54 12.81 19.07
C GLU A 119 -44.43 12.64 18.02
N TYR A 120 -43.96 11.41 17.78
CA TYR A 120 -42.97 11.14 16.72
C TYR A 120 -43.46 11.56 15.33
N GLN A 121 -44.74 11.36 14.99
CA GLN A 121 -45.30 11.81 13.71
C GLN A 121 -45.38 13.34 13.64
N LYS A 122 -45.66 14.04 14.75
CA LYS A 122 -45.62 15.50 14.80
C LYS A 122 -44.19 16.02 14.55
N ASP A 123 -43.21 15.48 15.28
CA ASP A 123 -41.79 15.83 15.11
C ASP A 123 -41.32 15.53 13.67
N LYS A 124 -41.72 14.39 13.11
CA LYS A 124 -41.42 14.04 11.72
C LYS A 124 -42.04 15.03 10.74
N MET A 125 -43.26 15.50 10.98
CA MET A 125 -43.91 16.51 10.14
C MET A 125 -43.17 17.84 10.21
N GLU A 126 -42.77 18.29 11.40
CA GLU A 126 -41.95 19.50 11.58
C GLU A 126 -40.59 19.37 10.87
N ASN A 127 -39.92 18.23 11.02
CA ASN A 127 -38.66 17.94 10.33
C ASN A 127 -38.82 17.93 8.80
N LEU A 128 -39.91 17.37 8.29
CA LEU A 128 -40.20 17.37 6.85
C LEU A 128 -40.48 18.79 6.34
N GLN A 129 -41.16 19.63 7.11
CA GLN A 129 -41.35 21.04 6.76
C GLN A 129 -40.02 21.80 6.69
N LEU A 130 -39.11 21.55 7.64
CA LEU A 130 -37.75 22.12 7.60
C LEU A 130 -36.96 21.60 6.39
N LEU A 131 -37.06 20.30 6.08
CA LEU A 131 -36.39 19.70 4.93
C LEU A 131 -36.95 20.24 3.60
N GLU A 132 -38.26 20.46 3.50
CA GLU A 132 -38.89 21.06 2.32
C GLU A 132 -38.39 22.49 2.10
N GLN A 133 -38.27 23.28 3.17
CA GLN A 133 -37.82 24.67 3.10
C GLN A 133 -36.32 24.81 2.80
N PHE A 134 -35.47 24.02 3.47
CA PHE A 134 -34.01 24.22 3.45
C PHE A 134 -33.22 23.10 2.76
N GLY A 135 -33.81 21.92 2.60
CA GLY A 135 -33.11 20.72 2.13
C GLY A 135 -32.48 20.91 0.75
N SER A 136 -33.22 21.46 -0.22
CA SER A 136 -32.70 21.68 -1.57
C SER A 136 -31.44 22.56 -1.59
N ASN A 137 -31.43 23.64 -0.80
CA ASN A 137 -30.29 24.54 -0.72
C ASN A 137 -29.12 23.92 0.05
N ALA A 138 -29.40 23.20 1.14
CA ALA A 138 -28.38 22.50 1.92
C ALA A 138 -27.67 21.41 1.08
N TYR A 139 -28.43 20.62 0.31
CA TYR A 139 -27.86 19.62 -0.59
C TYR A 139 -27.04 20.24 -1.72
N ARG A 140 -27.48 21.37 -2.28
CA ARG A 140 -26.72 22.08 -3.31
C ARG A 140 -25.38 22.56 -2.77
N MET A 141 -25.38 23.21 -1.61
CA MET A 141 -24.14 23.65 -0.95
C MET A 141 -23.22 22.47 -0.61
N GLN A 142 -23.78 21.35 -0.16
CA GLN A 142 -22.99 20.13 0.09
C GLN A 142 -22.36 19.59 -1.19
N ASN A 143 -23.09 19.59 -2.31
CA ASN A 143 -22.54 19.20 -3.61
C ASN A 143 -21.40 20.13 -4.02
N ASP A 144 -21.57 21.45 -3.90
CA ASP A 144 -20.51 22.42 -4.20
C ASP A 144 -19.24 22.19 -3.35
N CYS A 145 -19.41 21.86 -2.06
CA CYS A 145 -18.30 21.48 -1.17
C CYS A 145 -17.61 20.19 -1.60
N ILE A 146 -18.37 19.18 -2.04
CA ILE A 146 -17.83 17.91 -2.54
C ILE A 146 -17.06 18.15 -3.84
N ASP A 147 -17.61 18.94 -4.75
CA ASP A 147 -16.98 19.27 -6.02
C ASP A 147 -15.65 20.02 -5.79
N ALA A 148 -15.63 21.01 -4.89
CA ALA A 148 -14.40 21.70 -4.50
C ALA A 148 -13.36 20.76 -3.86
N SER A 149 -13.80 19.76 -3.08
CA SER A 149 -12.92 18.73 -2.52
C SER A 149 -12.35 17.82 -3.60
N ASN A 150 -13.17 17.41 -4.58
CA ASN A 150 -12.72 16.60 -5.71
C ASN A 150 -11.69 17.36 -6.55
N GLU A 151 -11.95 18.63 -6.89
CA GLU A 151 -11.00 19.47 -7.63
C GLU A 151 -9.67 19.65 -6.89
N LYS A 152 -9.71 19.70 -5.55
CA LYS A 152 -8.48 19.73 -4.75
C LYS A 152 -7.72 18.41 -4.85
N MET A 153 -8.40 17.28 -4.68
CA MET A 153 -7.77 15.96 -4.79
C MET A 153 -7.18 15.71 -6.18
N ASP A 154 -7.87 16.14 -7.24
CA ASP A 154 -7.38 16.03 -8.62
C ASP A 154 -6.12 16.88 -8.85
N ARG A 155 -6.07 18.10 -8.29
CA ARG A 155 -4.85 18.94 -8.31
C ARG A 155 -3.70 18.30 -7.56
N ASP A 156 -3.94 17.81 -6.33
CA ASP A 156 -2.92 17.16 -5.52
C ASP A 156 -2.36 15.91 -6.23
N LEU A 157 -3.22 15.16 -6.92
CA LEU A 157 -2.85 14.01 -7.74
C LEU A 157 -2.00 14.42 -8.95
N ALA A 158 -2.42 15.46 -9.69
CA ALA A 158 -1.67 15.98 -10.83
C ALA A 158 -0.26 16.46 -10.41
N ASP A 159 -0.17 17.20 -9.31
CA ASP A 159 1.09 17.66 -8.74
C ASP A 159 2.01 16.49 -8.34
N LEU A 160 1.45 15.44 -7.73
CA LEU A 160 2.21 14.25 -7.35
C LEU A 160 2.68 13.47 -8.58
N GLN A 161 1.85 13.36 -9.61
CA GLN A 161 2.23 12.74 -10.88
C GLN A 161 3.34 13.53 -11.59
N GLU A 162 3.29 14.86 -11.56
CA GLU A 162 4.35 15.70 -12.12
C GLU A 162 5.66 15.49 -11.36
N LYS A 163 5.64 15.54 -10.02
CA LYS A 163 6.82 15.29 -9.17
C LYS A 163 7.41 13.91 -9.44
N THR A 164 6.57 12.89 -9.52
CA THR A 164 6.98 11.52 -9.88
C THR A 164 7.60 11.47 -11.27
N GLY A 165 6.99 12.15 -12.25
CA GLY A 165 7.49 12.25 -13.61
C GLY A 165 8.85 12.94 -13.70
N VAL A 166 9.08 14.01 -12.93
CA VAL A 166 10.39 14.69 -12.85
C VAL A 166 11.45 13.75 -12.29
N VAL A 167 11.16 13.05 -11.20
CA VAL A 167 12.10 12.08 -10.59
C VAL A 167 12.43 10.95 -11.57
N ASN A 168 11.42 10.38 -12.23
CA ASN A 168 11.62 9.29 -13.19
C ASN A 168 12.41 9.75 -14.42
N ARG A 169 12.14 10.95 -14.96
CA ARG A 169 12.92 11.53 -16.06
C ARG A 169 14.38 11.73 -15.66
N LYS A 170 14.64 12.30 -14.49
CA LYS A 170 16.00 12.48 -13.97
C LYS A 170 16.71 11.14 -13.83
N ARG A 171 16.07 10.15 -13.18
CA ARG A 171 16.61 8.80 -13.01
C ARG A 171 16.96 8.16 -14.35
N LYS A 172 16.07 8.27 -15.35
CA LYS A 172 16.31 7.75 -16.69
C LYS A 172 17.54 8.40 -17.33
N MET A 173 17.66 9.72 -17.30
CA MET A 173 18.82 10.43 -17.86
C MET A 173 20.14 10.02 -17.17
N ASP A 174 20.13 9.93 -15.84
CA ASP A 174 21.31 9.55 -15.07
C ASP A 174 21.74 8.11 -15.40
N GLN A 175 20.78 7.18 -15.54
CA GLN A 175 21.04 5.79 -15.92
C GLN A 175 21.49 5.63 -17.39
N GLU A 176 20.92 6.38 -18.33
CA GLU A 176 21.36 6.37 -19.74
C GLU A 176 22.81 6.86 -19.87
N ALA A 177 23.17 7.93 -19.16
CA ALA A 177 24.54 8.44 -19.14
C ALA A 177 25.54 7.47 -18.49
N ALA A 178 25.13 6.74 -17.44
CA ALA A 178 25.94 5.69 -16.83
C ALA A 178 26.07 4.47 -17.76
N GLY A 179 24.97 4.03 -18.38
CA GLY A 179 24.93 2.92 -19.31
C GLY A 179 25.84 3.12 -20.52
N GLU A 180 25.88 4.33 -21.09
CA GLU A 180 26.82 4.65 -22.18
C GLU A 180 28.29 4.49 -21.75
N LYS A 181 28.63 4.91 -20.54
CA LYS A 181 30.00 4.73 -20.00
C LYS A 181 30.32 3.26 -19.76
N LEU A 182 29.37 2.49 -19.22
CA LEU A 182 29.53 1.05 -19.01
C LEU A 182 29.79 0.34 -20.34
N MET A 183 28.94 0.57 -21.34
CA MET A 183 29.09 0.00 -22.67
C MET A 183 30.46 0.36 -23.28
N ASN A 184 30.86 1.63 -23.24
CA ASN A 184 32.17 2.05 -23.75
C ASN A 184 33.34 1.37 -23.03
N THR A 185 33.23 1.19 -21.71
CA THR A 185 34.27 0.53 -20.91
C THR A 185 34.32 -0.97 -21.22
N GLU A 186 33.18 -1.62 -21.40
CA GLU A 186 33.09 -3.02 -21.82
C GLU A 186 33.74 -3.24 -23.19
N TRP A 187 33.48 -2.36 -24.15
CA TRP A 187 34.14 -2.40 -25.46
C TRP A 187 35.66 -2.27 -25.34
N GLN A 188 36.14 -1.34 -24.51
CA GLN A 188 37.57 -1.17 -24.26
C GLN A 188 38.18 -2.42 -23.60
N ILE A 189 37.47 -3.04 -22.65
CA ILE A 189 37.91 -4.29 -22.01
C ILE A 189 38.03 -5.38 -23.06
N LEU A 190 37.02 -5.58 -23.91
CA LEU A 190 37.04 -6.58 -24.97
C LEU A 190 38.21 -6.34 -25.94
N GLU A 191 38.41 -5.08 -26.36
CA GLU A 191 39.50 -4.71 -27.25
C GLU A 191 40.87 -5.01 -26.63
N LEU A 192 41.07 -4.66 -25.36
CA LEU A 192 42.31 -4.95 -24.65
C LEU A 192 42.54 -6.45 -24.46
N GLN A 193 41.50 -7.21 -24.15
CA GLN A 193 41.57 -8.67 -24.07
C GLN A 193 41.97 -9.29 -25.42
N MET A 194 41.38 -8.83 -26.53
CA MET A 194 41.75 -9.27 -27.87
C MET A 194 43.19 -8.92 -28.23
N LYS A 195 43.65 -7.70 -27.88
CA LYS A 195 45.05 -7.28 -28.10
C LYS A 195 46.03 -8.14 -27.30
N ASN A 196 45.75 -8.38 -26.02
CA ASN A 196 46.58 -9.24 -25.18
C ASN A 196 46.66 -10.66 -25.77
N TYR A 197 45.54 -11.23 -26.20
CA TYR A 197 45.50 -12.54 -26.84
C TYR A 197 46.33 -12.59 -28.13
N GLN A 198 46.25 -11.56 -28.98
CA GLN A 198 47.06 -11.47 -30.19
C GLN A 198 48.55 -11.38 -29.90
N ILE A 199 48.93 -10.60 -28.88
CA ILE A 199 50.32 -10.48 -28.43
C ILE A 199 50.83 -11.84 -27.94
N GLU A 200 50.10 -12.52 -27.06
CA GLU A 200 50.47 -13.85 -26.56
C GLU A 200 50.68 -14.86 -27.70
N ARG A 201 49.75 -14.92 -28.65
CA ARG A 201 49.86 -15.75 -29.87
C ARG A 201 51.11 -15.42 -30.69
N SER A 202 51.42 -14.14 -30.85
CA SER A 202 52.60 -13.69 -31.60
C SER A 202 53.91 -14.04 -30.89
N CYS A 203 53.95 -13.91 -29.56
CA CYS A 203 55.08 -14.30 -28.73
C CYS A 203 55.32 -15.81 -28.82
N GLU A 204 54.28 -16.63 -28.69
CA GLU A 204 54.39 -18.09 -28.81
C GLU A 204 54.91 -18.53 -30.19
N ALA A 205 54.45 -17.87 -31.27
CA ALA A 205 54.94 -18.12 -32.62
C ALA A 205 56.43 -17.76 -32.77
N MET A 206 56.84 -16.60 -32.26
CA MET A 206 58.25 -16.16 -32.28
C MET A 206 59.14 -17.09 -31.44
N GLU A 207 58.71 -17.50 -30.26
CA GLU A 207 59.43 -18.46 -29.42
C GLU A 207 59.58 -19.82 -30.10
N SER A 208 58.53 -20.29 -30.79
CA SER A 208 58.58 -21.52 -31.57
C SER A 208 59.57 -21.44 -32.74
N GLN A 209 59.65 -20.28 -33.42
CA GLN A 209 60.65 -20.04 -34.47
C GLN A 209 62.08 -20.01 -33.91
N LEU A 210 62.30 -19.33 -32.78
CA LEU A 210 63.60 -19.30 -32.10
C LEU A 210 64.04 -20.69 -31.65
N LYS A 211 63.13 -21.53 -31.14
CA LYS A 211 63.43 -22.93 -30.80
C LYS A 211 63.86 -23.73 -32.04
N LYS A 212 63.20 -23.55 -33.18
CA LYS A 212 63.58 -24.22 -34.44
C LYS A 212 64.97 -23.78 -34.91
N GLN A 213 65.25 -22.49 -34.95
CA GLN A 213 66.56 -21.96 -35.34
C GLN A 213 67.69 -22.48 -34.44
N LYS A 214 67.46 -22.56 -33.12
CA LYS A 214 68.43 -23.13 -32.17
C LYS A 214 68.67 -24.64 -32.34
N MET A 215 67.77 -25.38 -32.98
CA MET A 215 67.98 -26.79 -33.29
C MET A 215 68.69 -27.01 -34.64
N GLU A 216 68.69 -26.00 -35.51
CA GLU A 216 69.35 -26.04 -36.83
C GLU A 216 70.82 -25.57 -36.79
N THR A 217 71.23 -24.85 -35.75
CA THR A 217 72.62 -24.52 -35.40
C THR A 217 73.20 -25.47 -34.37
#